data_AF-A0A1A3MNN9-F1
#
_entry.id   AF-A0A1A3MNN9-F1
#
_cell.length_a   1.000
_cell.length_b   1.000
_cell.length_c   1.000
_cell.angle_alpha   90.00
_cell.angle_beta   90.00
_cell.angle_gamma   90.00
#
_symmetry.space_group_name_H-M   'P 1'
#
loop_
_entity.id
_entity.type
_entity.pdbx_description
1 polymer ?
#
loop_
_entity_poly.entity_id
_entity_poly.type
_entity_poly.pdbx_seq_one_letter_code
_entity_poly.pdbx_strand_id
1 'polypeptide(L)'
;MEWATAGRSRPGESQCGDQAVAVDVDGDVALFGVLDGLGHGPAAATAALAAADALTGARGERLEVLIALCHRVLIGTRGAAMTLAQISFPTGKLSWAGIGNVTANLVAKGVSGVQVRSSARLVGGIVGYRIPETRPAQVVSIRTGDLLVIASDGITKDHLDHIDFAASAADIAEQILSKHSKETDDAMVLAARHRGISL
;
A
#
# COMPACT_ATOMS: atom_id res chain seq x y z
N MET A 1 -11.49 -6.07 -9.18
CA MET A 1 -11.23 -5.95 -7.72
C MET A 1 -12.22 -4.99 -7.10
N GLU A 2 -12.43 -5.05 -5.78
CA GLU A 2 -13.05 -3.95 -5.02
C GLU A 2 -11.96 -3.35 -4.14
N TRP A 3 -11.78 -2.03 -4.15
CA TRP A 3 -10.78 -1.38 -3.30
C TRP A 3 -11.24 -0.01 -2.84
N ALA A 4 -10.62 0.46 -1.75
CA ALA A 4 -10.79 1.79 -1.23
C ALA A 4 -9.54 2.22 -0.48
N THR A 5 -9.41 3.53 -0.30
CA THR A 5 -8.35 4.16 0.48
C THR A 5 -8.97 5.10 1.49
N ALA A 6 -8.41 5.17 2.69
CA ALA A 6 -8.79 6.13 3.71
C ALA A 6 -7.50 6.71 4.29
N GLY A 7 -7.42 8.03 4.43
CA GLY A 7 -6.24 8.69 4.98
C GLY A 7 -6.56 10.01 5.64
N ARG A 8 -5.67 10.44 6.54
CA ARG A 8 -5.75 11.74 7.20
C ARG A 8 -4.36 12.35 7.37
N SER A 9 -4.31 13.67 7.38
CA SER A 9 -3.11 14.36 7.82
C SER A 9 -2.92 14.22 9.32
N ARG A 10 -1.66 14.32 9.76
CA ARG A 10 -1.31 14.53 11.15
C ARG A 10 -2.11 15.72 11.71
N PRO A 11 -2.66 15.63 12.93
CA PRO A 11 -3.29 16.78 13.58
C PRO A 11 -2.40 18.04 13.57
N GLY A 12 -2.94 19.12 13.02
CA GLY A 12 -2.24 20.40 12.86
C GLY A 12 -1.56 20.60 11.50
N GLU A 13 -1.45 19.55 10.67
CA GLU A 13 -0.95 19.66 9.30
C GLU A 13 -2.07 19.87 8.30
N SER A 14 -1.81 20.72 7.31
CA SER A 14 -2.77 21.05 6.24
C SER A 14 -2.79 20.04 5.10
N GLN A 15 -1.78 19.18 5.01
CA GLN A 15 -1.63 18.17 3.96
C GLN A 15 -1.06 16.89 4.55
N CYS A 16 -1.60 15.75 4.11
CA CYS A 16 -1.10 14.44 4.48
C CYS A 16 0.19 14.14 3.72
N GLY A 17 1.23 13.73 4.43
CA GLY A 17 2.49 13.24 3.87
C GLY A 17 2.37 11.89 3.15
N ASP A 18 1.29 11.14 3.42
CA ASP A 18 1.04 9.85 2.80
C ASP A 18 0.23 9.97 1.49
N GLN A 19 0.46 9.05 0.57
CA GLN A 19 -0.33 8.88 -0.65
C GLN A 19 -0.62 7.40 -0.92
N ALA A 20 -1.77 7.14 -1.54
CA ALA A 20 -2.13 5.82 -2.02
C ALA A 20 -2.17 5.78 -3.55
N VAL A 21 -1.83 4.64 -4.12
CA VAL A 21 -1.97 4.34 -5.55
C VAL A 21 -2.84 3.10 -5.69
N ALA A 22 -3.87 3.18 -6.52
CA ALA A 22 -4.72 2.04 -6.84
C ALA A 22 -5.18 2.18 -8.29
N VAL A 23 -4.59 1.40 -9.19
CA VAL A 23 -4.79 1.53 -10.64
C VAL A 23 -5.02 0.16 -11.25
N ASP A 24 -6.09 0.05 -12.04
CA ASP A 24 -6.35 -1.10 -12.89
C ASP A 24 -5.57 -0.96 -14.21
N VAL A 25 -4.99 -2.08 -14.65
CA VAL A 25 -4.16 -2.21 -15.86
C VAL A 25 -4.86 -3.20 -16.77
N ASP A 26 -5.63 -2.65 -17.71
CA ASP A 26 -6.30 -3.37 -18.80
C ASP A 26 -7.23 -4.52 -18.32
N GLY A 27 -7.73 -4.47 -17.08
CA GLY A 27 -8.61 -5.47 -16.49
C GLY A 27 -7.92 -6.76 -16.01
N ASP A 28 -6.65 -6.97 -16.35
CA ASP A 28 -5.90 -8.20 -16.05
C ASP A 28 -4.94 -8.08 -14.87
N VAL A 29 -4.48 -6.86 -14.61
CA VAL A 29 -3.54 -6.56 -13.53
C VAL A 29 -4.04 -5.35 -12.75
N ALA A 30 -3.84 -5.35 -11.43
CA ALA A 30 -4.06 -4.17 -10.62
C ALA A 30 -2.80 -3.84 -9.81
N LEU A 31 -2.39 -2.57 -9.84
CA LEU A 31 -1.30 -2.01 -9.04
C LEU A 31 -1.88 -1.27 -7.84
N PHE A 32 -1.48 -1.69 -6.65
CA PHE A 32 -1.79 -1.04 -5.38
C PHE A 32 -0.52 -0.58 -4.69
N GLY A 33 -0.60 0.48 -3.90
CA GLY A 33 0.52 0.91 -3.07
C GLY A 33 0.14 2.00 -2.08
N VAL A 34 0.96 2.13 -1.05
CA VAL A 34 0.97 3.27 -0.14
C VAL A 34 2.39 3.79 -0.07
N LEU A 35 2.51 5.11 -0.05
CA LEU A 35 3.73 5.89 0.02
C LEU A 35 3.63 6.77 1.26
N ASP A 36 4.68 6.77 2.07
CA ASP A 36 4.84 7.60 3.27
C ASP A 36 6.01 8.55 2.99
N GLY A 37 5.68 9.81 2.71
CA GLY A 37 6.67 10.86 2.47
C GLY A 37 7.36 11.25 3.76
N LEU A 38 8.69 11.34 3.77
CA LEU A 38 9.42 11.50 5.04
C LEU A 38 9.01 12.77 5.82
N GLY A 39 8.68 12.56 7.09
CA GLY A 39 8.17 13.60 7.97
C GLY A 39 6.69 13.87 7.70
N HIS A 40 6.26 15.13 7.81
CA HIS A 40 4.86 15.49 7.63
C HIS A 40 4.72 16.84 6.89
N GLY A 41 3.48 17.14 6.48
CA GLY A 41 3.12 18.40 5.84
C GLY A 41 3.50 18.49 4.36
N PRO A 42 3.44 19.69 3.76
CA PRO A 42 3.47 19.87 2.30
C PRO A 42 4.68 19.28 1.57
N ALA A 43 5.86 19.28 2.20
CA ALA A 43 7.07 18.74 1.59
C ALA A 43 7.10 17.20 1.56
N ALA A 44 6.52 16.55 2.57
CA ALA A 44 6.28 15.10 2.56
C ALA A 44 5.24 14.75 1.49
N ALA A 45 4.12 15.47 1.50
CA ALA A 45 3.04 15.31 0.53
C ALA A 45 3.53 15.44 -0.92
N THR A 46 4.37 16.44 -1.20
CA THR A 46 4.97 16.65 -2.52
C THR A 46 5.82 15.46 -2.97
N ALA A 47 6.61 14.88 -2.06
CA ALA A 47 7.42 13.71 -2.38
C ALA A 47 6.54 12.48 -2.66
N ALA A 48 5.58 12.18 -1.77
CA ALA A 48 4.68 11.05 -1.95
C ALA A 48 3.83 11.19 -3.24
N LEU A 49 3.34 12.39 -3.55
CA LEU A 49 2.57 12.67 -4.77
C LEU A 49 3.41 12.48 -6.04
N ALA A 50 4.64 13.00 -6.07
CA ALA A 50 5.51 12.85 -7.24
C ALA A 50 5.80 11.38 -7.57
N ALA A 51 5.96 10.53 -6.55
CA ALA A 51 6.10 9.10 -6.77
C ALA A 51 4.77 8.43 -7.19
N ALA A 52 3.63 8.81 -6.61
CA ALA A 52 2.31 8.30 -7.03
C ALA A 52 2.01 8.60 -8.52
N ASP A 53 2.36 9.81 -8.99
CA ASP A 53 2.21 10.21 -10.38
C ASP A 53 3.10 9.37 -11.32
N ALA A 54 4.36 9.14 -10.92
CA ALA A 54 5.29 8.32 -11.68
C ALA A 54 4.79 6.86 -11.82
N LEU A 55 4.20 6.31 -10.75
CA LEU A 55 3.63 4.96 -10.75
C LEU A 55 2.43 4.86 -11.69
N THR A 56 1.54 5.85 -11.69
CA THR A 56 0.35 5.87 -12.54
C THR A 56 0.71 5.85 -14.03
N GLY A 57 1.79 6.55 -14.42
CA GLY A 57 2.30 6.57 -15.79
C GLY A 57 3.00 5.27 -16.23
N ALA A 58 3.54 4.49 -15.28
CA ALA A 58 4.33 3.29 -15.56
C ALA A 58 3.65 1.98 -15.08
N ARG A 59 2.36 2.02 -14.75
CA ARG A 59 1.60 0.97 -14.03
C ARG A 59 1.74 -0.49 -14.50
N GLY A 60 2.10 -0.73 -15.76
CA GLY A 60 2.33 -2.07 -16.34
C GLY A 60 3.74 -2.64 -16.14
N GLU A 61 4.68 -1.85 -15.63
CA GLU A 61 6.05 -2.28 -15.39
C GLU A 61 6.19 -3.20 -14.17
N ARG A 62 7.30 -3.93 -14.10
CA ARG A 62 7.61 -4.77 -12.93
C ARG A 62 7.86 -3.90 -11.69
N LEU A 63 7.52 -4.42 -10.51
CA LEU A 63 7.68 -3.68 -9.24
C LEU A 63 9.10 -3.15 -8.99
N GLU A 64 10.15 -3.87 -9.38
CA GLU A 64 11.53 -3.40 -9.20
C GLU A 64 11.84 -2.19 -10.09
N VAL A 65 11.26 -2.17 -11.29
CA VAL A 65 11.37 -1.04 -12.23
C VAL A 65 10.62 0.17 -11.69
N LEU A 66 9.42 -0.04 -11.15
CA LEU A 66 8.61 1.00 -10.52
C LEU A 66 9.33 1.63 -9.32
N ILE A 67 9.92 0.82 -8.44
CA ILE A 67 10.70 1.32 -7.29
C ILE A 67 11.93 2.12 -7.77
N ALA A 68 12.64 1.63 -8.79
CA ALA A 68 13.79 2.35 -9.34
C ALA A 68 13.39 3.68 -10.01
N LEU A 69 12.22 3.72 -10.66
CA LEU A 69 11.64 4.93 -11.22
C LEU A 69 11.31 5.94 -10.12
N CYS A 70 10.58 5.52 -9.09
CA CYS A 70 10.29 6.36 -7.92
C CYS A 70 11.57 6.85 -7.26
N HIS A 71 12.58 5.99 -7.11
CA HIS A 71 13.86 6.39 -6.53
C HIS A 71 14.50 7.55 -7.28
N ARG A 72 14.51 7.51 -8.61
CA ARG A 72 15.04 8.59 -9.44
C ARG A 72 14.22 9.88 -9.34
N VAL A 73 12.89 9.77 -9.40
CA VAL A 73 11.97 10.93 -9.35
C VAL A 73 12.06 11.64 -8.01
N LEU A 74 12.32 10.90 -6.92
CA LEU A 74 12.40 11.45 -5.58
C LEU A 74 13.78 12.02 -5.20
N ILE A 75 14.79 11.96 -6.07
CA ILE A 75 16.10 12.59 -5.79
C ILE A 75 15.91 14.09 -5.58
N GLY A 76 16.42 14.61 -4.46
CA GLY A 76 16.31 16.02 -4.10
C GLY A 76 14.97 16.42 -3.45
N THR A 77 14.05 15.47 -3.26
CA THR A 77 12.84 15.64 -2.44
C THR A 77 13.11 15.16 -1.00
N ARG A 78 12.08 15.13 -0.14
CA ARG A 78 12.16 14.46 1.17
C ARG A 78 12.28 12.93 1.07
N GLY A 79 12.00 12.35 -0.09
CA GLY A 79 11.96 10.90 -0.26
C GLY A 79 10.73 10.28 0.40
N ALA A 80 10.62 8.95 0.28
CA ALA A 80 9.50 8.21 0.83
C ALA A 80 9.88 6.79 1.25
N ALA A 81 9.16 6.24 2.22
CA ALA A 81 8.94 4.80 2.33
C ALA A 81 7.76 4.40 1.46
N MET A 82 7.72 3.16 0.98
CA MET A 82 6.59 2.67 0.18
C MET A 82 6.51 1.16 0.13
N THR A 83 5.30 0.65 -0.08
CA THR A 83 5.07 -0.73 -0.50
C THR A 83 4.15 -0.75 -1.70
N LEU A 84 4.55 -1.49 -2.72
CA LEU A 84 3.80 -1.73 -3.95
C LEU A 84 3.38 -3.20 -4.02
N ALA A 85 2.20 -3.42 -4.59
CA ALA A 85 1.58 -4.72 -4.77
C ALA A 85 0.92 -4.80 -6.14
N GLN A 86 1.30 -5.80 -6.95
CA GLN A 86 0.67 -6.12 -8.22
C GLN A 86 -0.09 -7.43 -8.11
N ILE A 87 -1.38 -7.40 -8.44
CA ILE A 87 -2.23 -8.58 -8.51
C ILE A 87 -2.48 -8.90 -9.98
N SER A 88 -2.15 -10.12 -10.39
CA SER A 88 -2.47 -10.67 -11.72
C SER A 88 -3.68 -11.60 -11.58
N PHE A 89 -4.81 -11.23 -12.18
CA PHE A 89 -6.02 -12.06 -12.18
C PHE A 89 -5.86 -13.33 -13.00
N PRO A 90 -5.24 -13.31 -14.20
CA PRO A 90 -5.06 -14.53 -15.00
C PRO A 90 -4.26 -15.62 -14.28
N THR A 91 -3.30 -15.22 -13.44
CA THR A 91 -2.42 -16.18 -12.74
C THR A 91 -2.80 -16.42 -11.28
N GLY A 92 -3.71 -15.63 -10.70
CA GLY A 92 -4.06 -15.68 -9.27
C GLY A 92 -2.87 -15.39 -8.36
N LYS A 93 -1.97 -14.49 -8.78
CA LYS A 93 -0.75 -14.15 -8.05
C LYS A 93 -0.74 -12.71 -7.59
N LEU A 94 -0.24 -12.53 -6.37
CA LEU A 94 0.12 -11.25 -5.79
C LEU A 94 1.66 -11.17 -5.72
N SER A 95 2.23 -10.16 -6.34
CA SER A 95 3.63 -9.79 -6.20
C SER A 95 3.71 -8.51 -5.39
N TRP A 96 4.66 -8.39 -4.47
CA TRP A 96 4.88 -7.14 -3.73
C TRP A 96 6.36 -6.85 -3.48
N ALA A 97 6.65 -5.58 -3.25
CA ALA A 97 7.97 -5.11 -2.86
C ALA A 97 7.81 -3.86 -1.97
N GLY A 98 8.54 -3.83 -0.86
CA GLY A 98 8.47 -2.74 0.12
C GLY A 98 9.84 -2.23 0.52
N ILE A 99 9.96 -0.90 0.59
CA ILE A 99 11.13 -0.16 1.08
C ILE A 99 10.68 0.70 2.27
N GLY A 100 11.36 0.56 3.41
CA GLY A 100 11.04 1.29 4.63
C GLY A 100 10.06 0.55 5.53
N ASN A 101 8.99 1.24 5.94
CA ASN A 101 8.09 0.91 7.06
C ASN A 101 6.61 0.74 6.66
N VAL A 102 6.21 1.02 5.41
CA VAL A 102 4.82 0.85 4.95
C VAL A 102 4.48 -0.64 4.89
N THR A 103 3.54 -1.09 5.72
CA THR A 103 3.19 -2.51 5.83
C THR A 103 2.19 -2.94 4.77
N ALA A 104 2.28 -4.19 4.31
CA ALA A 104 1.24 -4.81 3.50
C ALA A 104 0.99 -6.26 3.93
N ASN A 105 -0.27 -6.61 4.09
CA ASN A 105 -0.72 -7.91 4.57
C ASN A 105 -1.81 -8.46 3.66
N LEU A 106 -1.67 -9.74 3.29
CA LEU A 106 -2.74 -10.51 2.66
C LEU A 106 -3.47 -11.28 3.76
N VAL A 107 -4.72 -10.90 4.01
CA VAL A 107 -5.56 -11.47 5.07
C VAL A 107 -6.76 -12.19 4.47
N ALA A 108 -7.20 -13.23 5.17
CA ALA A 108 -8.37 -14.03 4.82
C ALA A 108 -9.24 -14.26 6.05
N LYS A 109 -10.51 -14.60 5.81
CA LYS A 109 -11.42 -15.07 6.87
C LYS A 109 -11.04 -16.50 7.25
N GLY A 110 -10.49 -16.68 8.45
CA GLY A 110 -10.23 -17.98 9.06
C GLY A 110 -11.39 -18.44 9.96
N VAL A 111 -11.25 -19.65 10.50
CA VAL A 111 -12.26 -20.27 11.39
C VAL A 111 -12.44 -19.46 12.69
N SER A 112 -11.35 -18.90 13.23
CA SER A 112 -11.31 -18.17 14.50
C SER A 112 -11.25 -16.64 14.32
N GLY A 113 -11.54 -16.12 13.14
CA GLY A 113 -11.45 -14.69 12.83
C GLY A 113 -10.46 -14.37 11.70
N VAL A 114 -9.77 -13.24 11.81
CA VAL A 114 -8.82 -12.79 10.78
C VAL A 114 -7.59 -13.70 10.76
N GLN A 115 -7.23 -14.18 9.57
CA GLN A 115 -6.01 -14.95 9.35
C GLN A 115 -5.08 -14.18 8.42
N VAL A 116 -3.87 -13.85 8.89
CA VAL A 116 -2.80 -13.32 8.02
C VAL A 116 -2.20 -14.47 7.23
N ARG A 117 -2.43 -14.50 5.91
CA ARG A 117 -1.89 -15.52 5.01
C ARG A 117 -0.43 -15.25 4.64
N SER A 118 -0.09 -13.99 4.44
CA SER A 118 1.27 -13.55 4.16
C SER A 118 1.42 -12.05 4.40
N SER A 119 2.64 -11.60 4.60
CA SER A 119 3.01 -10.18 4.74
C SER A 119 4.14 -9.85 3.78
N ALA A 120 4.13 -8.62 3.27
CA ALA A 120 5.20 -8.13 2.43
C ALA A 120 6.52 -8.03 3.19
N ARG A 121 7.58 -8.55 2.59
CA ARG A 121 8.93 -8.33 3.09
C ARG A 121 9.35 -6.87 2.84
N LEU A 122 9.53 -6.13 3.91
CA LEU A 122 10.07 -4.77 3.87
C LEU A 122 11.59 -4.80 3.96
N VAL A 123 12.26 -4.02 3.12
CA VAL A 123 13.71 -3.83 3.16
C VAL A 123 14.01 -2.41 3.64
N GLY A 124 14.96 -2.26 4.56
CA GLY A 124 15.34 -0.95 5.07
C GLY A 124 15.90 -0.05 3.96
N GLY A 125 15.44 1.20 3.91
CA GLY A 125 15.87 2.19 2.93
C GLY A 125 14.88 3.35 2.83
N ILE A 126 15.26 4.37 2.08
CA ILE A 126 14.43 5.54 1.75
C ILE A 126 14.53 5.75 0.24
N VAL A 127 13.38 5.70 -0.45
CA VAL A 127 13.27 5.97 -1.88
C VAL A 127 13.57 7.45 -2.12
N GLY A 128 14.44 7.78 -3.08
CA GLY A 128 14.99 9.13 -3.27
C GLY A 128 16.33 9.41 -2.57
N TYR A 129 16.76 8.54 -1.64
CA TYR A 129 18.03 8.71 -0.91
C TYR A 129 18.94 7.49 -1.01
N ARG A 130 18.50 6.36 -0.43
CA ARG A 130 19.28 5.13 -0.39
C ARG A 130 18.33 3.94 -0.36
N ILE A 131 18.34 3.20 -1.44
CA ILE A 131 17.67 1.91 -1.53
C ILE A 131 18.73 0.80 -1.60
N PRO A 132 18.46 -0.36 -1.00
CA PRO A 132 19.31 -1.54 -1.19
C PRO A 132 19.19 -2.05 -2.63
N GLU A 133 20.09 -2.95 -3.04
CA GLU A 133 19.98 -3.61 -4.34
C GLU A 133 18.59 -4.23 -4.51
N THR A 134 17.99 -3.98 -5.69
CA THR A 134 16.65 -4.44 -6.03
C THR A 134 16.60 -5.96 -5.99
N ARG A 135 15.90 -6.50 -4.98
CA ARG A 135 15.57 -7.91 -4.91
C ARG A 135 14.32 -8.19 -5.75
N PRO A 136 14.19 -9.40 -6.30
CA PRO A 136 12.94 -9.83 -6.91
C PRO A 136 11.77 -9.67 -5.93
N ALA A 137 10.63 -9.23 -6.45
CA ALA A 137 9.38 -9.17 -5.70
C ALA A 137 9.06 -10.53 -5.07
N GLN A 138 8.55 -10.50 -3.83
CA GLN A 138 8.00 -11.70 -3.22
C GLN A 138 6.65 -11.99 -3.89
N VAL A 139 6.43 -13.25 -4.27
CA VAL A 139 5.23 -13.69 -4.98
C VAL A 139 4.48 -14.70 -4.12
N VAL A 140 3.17 -14.49 -3.96
CA VAL A 140 2.26 -15.37 -3.22
C VAL A 140 0.97 -15.61 -3.99
N SER A 141 0.22 -16.65 -3.65
CA SER A 141 -1.10 -16.92 -4.24
C SER A 141 -2.18 -16.09 -3.56
N ILE A 142 -2.99 -15.42 -4.36
CA ILE A 142 -4.20 -14.72 -3.93
C ILE A 142 -5.43 -15.52 -4.37
N ARG A 143 -6.45 -15.54 -3.52
CA ARG A 143 -7.71 -16.28 -3.72
C ARG A 143 -8.87 -15.31 -3.69
N THR A 144 -9.98 -15.69 -4.34
CA THR A 144 -11.24 -14.98 -4.17
C THR A 144 -11.62 -14.92 -2.69
N GLY A 145 -12.00 -13.73 -2.22
CA GLY A 145 -12.30 -13.42 -0.83
C GLY A 145 -11.11 -12.90 -0.03
N ASP A 146 -9.87 -13.09 -0.48
CA ASP A 146 -8.72 -12.49 0.18
C ASP A 146 -8.77 -10.96 0.12
N LEU A 147 -8.24 -10.34 1.17
CA LEU A 147 -8.13 -8.90 1.34
C LEU A 147 -6.65 -8.52 1.46
N LEU A 148 -6.19 -7.66 0.58
CA LEU A 148 -4.92 -6.94 0.73
C LEU A 148 -5.18 -5.69 1.57
N VAL A 149 -4.42 -5.52 2.65
CA VAL A 149 -4.38 -4.30 3.46
C VAL A 149 -2.98 -3.74 3.40
N ILE A 150 -2.82 -2.50 2.95
CA ILE A 150 -1.56 -1.74 2.99
C ILE A 150 -1.77 -0.56 3.92
N ALA A 151 -0.84 -0.35 4.86
CA ALA A 151 -0.96 0.71 5.86
C ALA A 151 0.40 1.38 6.10
N SER A 152 0.39 2.72 6.14
CA SER A 152 1.55 3.52 6.59
C SER A 152 1.83 3.28 8.07
N ASP A 153 2.97 3.75 8.56
CA ASP A 153 3.35 3.53 9.96
C ASP A 153 2.57 4.42 10.95
N GLY A 154 1.80 5.39 10.47
CA GLY A 154 0.77 6.11 11.22
C GLY A 154 -0.37 5.22 11.73
N ILE A 155 -0.51 4.00 11.22
CA ILE A 155 -1.48 3.01 11.68
C ILE A 155 -0.85 2.06 12.71
N THR A 156 -1.55 1.77 13.80
CA THR A 156 -1.06 0.85 14.84
C THR A 156 -0.97 -0.59 14.35
N LYS A 157 -0.10 -1.42 14.95
CA LYS A 157 0.23 -2.76 14.45
C LYS A 157 -0.90 -3.79 14.58
N ASP A 158 -1.85 -3.54 15.48
CA ASP A 158 -3.03 -4.35 15.81
C ASP A 158 -4.22 -4.05 14.87
N HIS A 159 -4.06 -3.23 13.83
CA HIS A 159 -5.14 -2.84 12.91
C HIS A 159 -5.84 -3.98 12.16
N LEU A 160 -5.28 -5.19 12.18
CA LEU A 160 -5.87 -6.38 11.57
C LEU A 160 -6.76 -7.15 12.54
N ASP A 161 -6.66 -6.87 13.84
CA ASP A 161 -7.46 -7.53 14.86
C ASP A 161 -8.89 -6.98 14.71
N HIS A 162 -9.83 -7.83 14.31
CA HIS A 162 -11.26 -7.51 14.15
C HIS A 162 -11.73 -6.89 12.82
N ILE A 163 -11.03 -7.13 11.71
CA ILE A 163 -11.60 -6.83 10.38
C ILE A 163 -12.90 -7.63 10.16
N ASP A 164 -14.00 -6.92 9.91
CA ASP A 164 -15.25 -7.53 9.46
C ASP A 164 -15.18 -7.85 7.96
N PHE A 165 -14.98 -9.12 7.63
CA PHE A 165 -14.96 -9.59 6.25
C PHE A 165 -16.32 -9.50 5.55
N ALA A 166 -17.43 -9.20 6.23
CA ALA A 166 -18.70 -8.92 5.57
C ALA A 166 -18.77 -7.48 5.02
N ALA A 167 -18.04 -6.54 5.62
CA ALA A 167 -18.04 -5.13 5.26
C ALA A 167 -17.40 -4.87 3.88
N SER A 168 -17.68 -3.70 3.30
CA SER A 168 -17.05 -3.25 2.05
C SER A 168 -15.57 -2.91 2.25
N ALA A 169 -14.80 -2.82 1.17
CA ALA A 169 -13.41 -2.36 1.25
C ALA A 169 -13.31 -0.92 1.80
N ALA A 170 -14.29 -0.07 1.47
CA ALA A 170 -14.38 1.30 1.97
C ALA A 170 -14.60 1.34 3.48
N ASP A 171 -15.58 0.58 3.98
CA ASP A 171 -15.86 0.51 5.42
C ASP A 171 -14.67 -0.04 6.19
N ILE A 172 -13.97 -1.04 5.64
CA ILE A 172 -12.77 -1.59 6.27
C ILE A 172 -11.66 -0.55 6.35
N ALA A 173 -11.36 0.16 5.26
CA ALA A 173 -10.33 1.19 5.26
C ALA A 173 -10.65 2.31 6.26
N GLU A 174 -11.90 2.78 6.30
CA GLU A 174 -12.35 3.83 7.21
C GLU A 174 -12.35 3.37 8.68
N GLN A 175 -12.78 2.14 8.96
CA GLN A 175 -12.75 1.59 10.31
C GLN A 175 -11.32 1.40 10.82
N ILE A 176 -10.40 0.96 9.96
CA ILE A 176 -8.99 0.87 10.33
C ILE A 176 -8.44 2.27 10.62
N LEU A 177 -8.66 3.23 9.72
CA LEU A 177 -8.20 4.59 9.88
C LEU A 177 -8.72 5.19 11.20
N SER A 178 -10.03 5.16 11.44
CA SER A 178 -10.66 5.77 12.61
C SER A 178 -10.22 5.18 13.95
N LYS A 179 -9.95 3.87 14.01
CA LYS A 179 -9.61 3.17 15.27
C LYS A 179 -8.10 3.10 15.54
N HIS A 180 -7.29 3.07 14.49
CA HIS A 180 -5.86 2.71 14.59
C HIS A 180 -4.92 3.83 14.13
N SER A 181 -5.43 5.00 13.72
CA SER A 181 -4.55 6.14 13.42
C SER A 181 -3.92 6.71 14.69
N LYS A 182 -2.61 6.93 14.63
CA LYS A 182 -1.87 7.66 15.67
C LYS A 182 -2.11 9.16 15.52
N GLU A 183 -2.20 9.88 16.63
CA GLU A 183 -2.30 11.35 16.65
C GLU A 183 -0.97 12.06 16.37
N THR A 184 0.12 11.31 16.29
CA THR A 184 1.47 11.85 16.12
C THR A 184 1.94 11.87 14.67
N ASP A 185 1.16 11.34 13.73
CA ASP A 185 1.61 11.09 12.37
C ASP A 185 0.51 11.22 11.32
N ASP A 186 0.94 11.30 10.06
CA ASP A 186 0.07 11.07 8.91
C ASP A 186 -0.38 9.60 8.90
N ALA A 187 -1.56 9.29 8.39
CA ALA A 187 -2.07 7.93 8.38
C ALA A 187 -2.80 7.61 7.08
N MET A 188 -2.49 6.46 6.48
CA MET A 188 -3.06 6.00 5.22
C MET A 188 -3.30 4.49 5.25
N VAL A 189 -4.47 4.09 4.77
CA VAL A 189 -4.90 2.70 4.65
C VAL A 189 -5.41 2.48 3.23
N LEU A 190 -4.97 1.40 2.60
CA LEU A 190 -5.54 0.86 1.37
C LEU A 190 -6.08 -0.54 1.66
N ALA A 191 -7.34 -0.77 1.32
CA ALA A 191 -7.98 -2.08 1.40
C ALA A 191 -8.41 -2.52 -0.01
N ALA A 192 -7.99 -3.71 -0.44
CA ALA A 192 -8.27 -4.26 -1.77
C ALA A 192 -8.72 -5.72 -1.68
N ARG A 193 -9.97 -6.02 -2.04
CA ARG A 193 -10.55 -7.36 -1.98
C ARG A 193 -10.66 -8.01 -3.35
N HIS A 194 -10.20 -9.26 -3.43
CA HIS A 194 -10.37 -10.10 -4.61
C HIS A 194 -11.80 -10.65 -4.69
N ARG A 195 -12.65 -10.05 -5.53
CA ARG A 195 -14.05 -10.48 -5.73
C ARG A 195 -14.23 -11.65 -6.71
N GLY A 196 -13.17 -12.09 -7.38
CA GLY A 196 -13.24 -13.08 -8.45
C GLY A 196 -13.39 -12.41 -9.81
N ILE A 197 -13.39 -13.23 -10.87
CA ILE A 197 -13.77 -12.78 -12.21
C ILE A 197 -15.29 -12.91 -12.28
N SER A 198 -16.00 -11.81 -12.53
CA SER A 198 -17.40 -11.91 -12.97
C SER A 198 -17.40 -12.58 -14.34
N LEU A 199 -17.93 -13.81 -14.41
CA LEU A 199 -18.20 -14.51 -15.66
C LEU A 199 -19.30 -13.79 -16.45
#